data_AF-A0A2M8M1J3-F1
#
_entry.id   AF-A0A2M8M1J3-F1
#
_cell.length_a   1.000
_cell.length_b   1.000
_cell.length_c   1.000
_cell.angle_alpha   90.00
_cell.angle_beta   90.00
_cell.angle_gamma   90.00
#
_symmetry.space_group_name_H-M   'P 1'
#
loop_
_entity.id
_entity.type
_entity.pdbx_description
1 polymer ?
#
loop_
_entity_poly.entity_id
_entity_poly.type
_entity_poly.pdbx_seq_one_letter_code
_entity_poly.pdbx_strand_id
1 'polypeptide(L)'
;PELSATRVLILTTFETEDYVAQALRAGASGFLGKDVTTDTLLAGLRTVASGEALLSPTATRTLIANFLVTPAPGAQPVSAQHLSELTARERETMAMAAEGKSNTEIAETLTLSPLTVRTHIYRAMAKLGARDRAQLVVIAYQTGLVQVTPLTP
;
A
#
# COMPACT_ATOMS: atom_id res chain seq x y z
N PRO A 1 5.88 -3.75 -19.69
CA PRO A 1 5.85 -2.33 -20.12
C PRO A 1 7.11 -1.59 -19.64
N GLU A 2 7.66 -0.69 -20.45
CA GLU A 2 8.93 0.03 -20.17
C GLU A 2 8.89 0.89 -18.88
N LEU A 3 7.70 1.22 -18.38
CA LEU A 3 7.49 2.07 -17.19
C LEU A 3 7.07 1.28 -15.93
N SER A 4 7.33 -0.02 -15.86
CA SER A 4 6.92 -0.84 -14.70
C SER A 4 7.60 -0.44 -13.38
N ALA A 5 8.75 0.24 -13.45
CA ALA A 5 9.46 0.76 -12.28
C ALA A 5 9.04 2.19 -11.89
N THR A 6 8.23 2.87 -12.72
CA THR A 6 7.83 4.26 -12.48
C THR A 6 6.86 4.35 -11.31
N ARG A 7 7.15 5.27 -10.39
CA ARG A 7 6.32 5.57 -9.23
C ARG A 7 5.61 6.90 -9.43
N VAL A 8 4.34 6.96 -9.08
CA VAL A 8 3.49 8.14 -9.35
C VAL A 8 3.00 8.72 -8.03
N LEU A 9 3.35 9.96 -7.75
CA LEU A 9 2.82 10.73 -6.61
C LEU A 9 1.93 11.84 -7.17
N ILE A 10 0.66 11.87 -6.75
CA ILE A 10 -0.29 12.90 -7.19
C ILE A 10 -0.31 14.03 -6.19
N LEU A 11 -0.19 15.27 -6.69
CA LEU A 11 -0.30 16.51 -5.93
C LEU A 11 -1.53 17.28 -6.43
N THR A 12 -2.55 17.47 -5.58
CA THR A 12 -3.83 18.06 -6.04
C THR A 12 -4.48 18.94 -4.99
N THR A 13 -5.26 19.94 -5.42
CA THR A 13 -6.08 20.77 -4.53
C THR A 13 -7.35 20.06 -4.04
N PHE A 14 -7.75 18.97 -4.69
CA PHE A 14 -8.97 18.24 -4.37
C PHE A 14 -8.65 16.89 -3.76
N GLU A 15 -8.72 16.82 -2.43
CA GLU A 15 -8.51 15.59 -1.65
C GLU A 15 -9.83 14.85 -1.37
N THR A 16 -10.76 14.81 -2.32
CA THR A 16 -11.97 14.01 -2.10
C THR A 16 -11.62 12.53 -2.13
N GLU A 17 -12.28 11.75 -1.26
CA GLU A 17 -12.05 10.31 -1.12
C GLU A 17 -12.14 9.56 -2.47
N ASP A 18 -13.03 10.00 -3.36
CA ASP A 18 -13.21 9.43 -4.69
C ASP A 18 -12.00 9.64 -5.62
N TYR A 19 -11.39 10.84 -5.60
CA TYR A 19 -10.20 11.10 -6.44
C TYR A 19 -8.99 10.34 -5.94
N VAL A 20 -8.81 10.25 -4.62
CA VAL A 20 -7.76 9.43 -3.99
C VAL A 20 -7.92 7.97 -4.40
N ALA A 21 -9.15 7.45 -4.34
CA ALA A 21 -9.43 6.07 -4.71
C ALA A 21 -9.18 5.78 -6.19
N GLN A 22 -9.63 6.65 -7.10
CA GLN A 22 -9.41 6.49 -8.54
C GLN A 22 -7.93 6.57 -8.90
N ALA A 23 -7.21 7.53 -8.32
CA ALA A 23 -5.77 7.68 -8.46
C ALA A 23 -5.02 6.38 -8.12
N LEU A 24 -5.36 5.79 -6.98
CA LEU A 24 -4.68 4.60 -6.50
C LEU A 24 -5.10 3.34 -7.29
N ARG A 25 -6.35 3.28 -7.81
CA ARG A 25 -6.78 2.26 -8.81
C ARG A 25 -6.01 2.37 -10.12
N ALA A 26 -5.81 3.59 -10.63
CA ALA A 26 -5.03 3.84 -11.85
C ALA A 26 -3.53 3.57 -11.66
N GLY A 27 -3.10 3.59 -10.41
CA GLY A 27 -1.83 3.06 -9.99
C GLY A 27 -0.86 4.05 -9.37
N ALA A 28 -1.40 5.15 -8.83
CA ALA A 28 -0.63 6.06 -8.01
C ALA A 28 0.02 5.31 -6.83
N SER A 29 1.28 5.65 -6.57
CA SER A 29 2.07 5.17 -5.45
C SER A 29 1.94 6.09 -4.21
N GLY A 30 1.32 7.27 -4.34
CA GLY A 30 1.00 8.15 -3.24
C GLY A 30 0.13 9.34 -3.66
N PHE A 31 -0.39 10.06 -2.67
CA PHE A 31 -1.28 11.21 -2.86
C PHE A 31 -0.96 12.29 -1.82
N LEU A 32 -0.91 13.55 -2.23
CA LEU A 32 -0.68 14.72 -1.38
C LEU A 32 -1.58 15.90 -1.82
N GLY A 33 -2.00 16.71 -0.85
CA GLY A 33 -2.64 18.00 -1.10
C GLY A 33 -1.68 19.03 -1.67
N LYS A 34 -2.15 19.93 -2.53
CA LYS A 34 -1.33 21.01 -3.11
C LYS A 34 -0.82 22.00 -2.06
N ASP A 35 -1.46 22.02 -0.89
CA ASP A 35 -1.18 22.97 0.18
C ASP A 35 -0.09 22.46 1.15
N VAL A 36 0.46 21.27 0.90
CA VAL A 36 1.56 20.72 1.68
C VAL A 36 2.83 21.57 1.54
N THR A 37 3.65 21.57 2.58
CA THR A 37 4.93 22.27 2.54
C THR A 37 5.90 21.58 1.57
N THR A 38 6.90 22.33 1.10
CA THR A 38 7.98 21.78 0.27
C THR A 38 8.69 20.60 0.94
N ASP A 39 8.89 20.67 2.25
CA ASP A 39 9.54 19.60 3.02
C ASP A 39 8.67 18.33 3.03
N THR A 40 7.36 18.47 3.20
CA THR A 40 6.41 17.35 3.12
C THR A 40 6.39 16.74 1.72
N LEU A 41 6.41 17.57 0.66
CA LEU A 41 6.49 17.07 -0.71
C LEU A 41 7.79 16.29 -0.97
N LEU A 42 8.93 16.84 -0.57
CA LEU A 42 10.24 16.17 -0.70
C LEU A 42 10.30 14.86 0.09
N ALA A 43 9.73 14.85 1.30
CA ALA A 43 9.61 13.63 2.11
C ALA A 43 8.72 12.59 1.41
N GLY A 44 7.59 13.01 0.82
CA GLY A 44 6.70 12.12 0.08
C GLY A 44 7.32 11.56 -1.19
N LEU A 45 8.07 12.37 -1.95
CA LEU A 45 8.83 11.88 -3.09
C LEU A 45 9.87 10.82 -2.70
N ARG A 46 10.62 11.05 -1.62
CA ARG A 46 11.60 10.07 -1.11
C ARG A 46 10.94 8.76 -0.67
N THR A 47 9.77 8.87 -0.01
CA THR A 47 8.96 7.72 0.42
C THR A 47 8.49 6.90 -0.78
N VAL A 48 7.86 7.55 -1.76
CA VAL A 48 7.38 6.90 -2.98
C VAL A 48 8.52 6.29 -3.79
N ALA A 49 9.65 7.00 -3.89
CA ALA A 49 10.85 6.51 -4.57
C ALA A 49 11.49 5.29 -3.87
N SER A 50 11.35 5.14 -2.55
CA SER A 50 11.84 3.96 -1.82
C SER A 50 10.95 2.73 -2.00
N GLY A 51 9.82 2.86 -2.71
CA GLY A 51 8.81 1.83 -2.89
C GLY A 51 7.79 1.75 -1.73
N GLU A 52 7.86 2.68 -0.79
CA GLU A 52 6.84 2.86 0.24
C GLU A 52 5.68 3.67 -0.34
N ALA A 53 4.44 3.26 -0.06
CA ALA A 53 3.31 4.08 -0.42
C ALA A 53 3.12 5.13 0.67
N LEU A 54 3.02 6.40 0.27
CA LEU A 54 2.62 7.47 1.19
C LEU A 54 1.09 7.43 1.31
N LEU A 55 0.62 6.54 2.17
CA LEU A 55 -0.79 6.39 2.49
C LEU A 55 -0.92 6.72 3.96
N SER A 56 -1.64 7.81 4.27
CA SER A 56 -2.10 8.00 5.64
C SER A 56 -2.99 6.82 6.04
N PRO A 57 -3.18 6.54 7.34
CA PRO A 57 -4.14 5.54 7.80
C PRO A 57 -5.54 5.76 7.19
N THR A 58 -5.93 7.02 6.99
CA THR A 58 -7.18 7.40 6.31
C THR A 58 -7.17 7.03 4.83
N ALA A 59 -6.12 7.38 4.07
CA ALA A 59 -5.99 7.00 2.66
C ALA A 59 -5.92 5.48 2.47
N THR A 60 -5.33 4.77 3.44
CA THR A 60 -5.32 3.31 3.50
C THR A 60 -6.73 2.76 3.67
N ARG A 61 -7.54 3.29 4.59
CA ARG A 61 -8.96 2.90 4.72
C ARG A 61 -9.77 3.18 3.46
N THR A 62 -9.63 4.38 2.89
CA THR A 62 -10.33 4.77 1.66
C THR A 62 -9.97 3.85 0.49
N LEU A 63 -8.69 3.48 0.37
CA LEU A 63 -8.22 2.47 -0.56
C LEU A 63 -8.94 1.13 -0.37
N ILE A 64 -8.93 0.63 0.85
CA ILE A 64 -9.50 -0.68 1.19
C ILE A 64 -11.00 -0.69 0.90
N ALA A 65 -11.73 0.31 1.38
CA ALA A 65 -13.17 0.46 1.14
C ALA A 65 -13.49 0.46 -0.36
N ASN A 66 -12.71 1.19 -1.16
CA ASN A 66 -12.97 1.34 -2.59
C ASN A 66 -12.54 0.13 -3.43
N PHE A 67 -11.52 -0.61 -3.03
CA PHE A 67 -11.07 -1.82 -3.73
C PHE A 67 -11.84 -3.08 -3.29
N LEU A 68 -12.43 -3.08 -2.09
CA LEU A 68 -13.31 -4.16 -1.64
C LEU A 68 -14.73 -4.04 -2.22
N VAL A 69 -15.22 -2.81 -2.46
CA VAL A 69 -16.57 -2.57 -3.01
C VAL A 69 -16.65 -2.81 -4.53
N THR A 70 -15.55 -2.65 -5.28
CA THR A 70 -15.55 -2.89 -6.72
C THR A 70 -14.23 -3.50 -7.19
N PRO A 71 -14.19 -4.82 -7.45
CA PRO A 71 -13.06 -5.46 -8.12
C PRO A 71 -12.83 -4.78 -9.47
N ALA A 72 -11.58 -4.47 -9.81
CA ALA A 72 -11.26 -3.92 -11.13
C ALA A 72 -11.72 -4.91 -12.23
N PRO A 73 -12.31 -4.44 -13.34
CA PRO A 73 -12.69 -5.32 -14.45
C PRO A 73 -11.47 -6.10 -14.95
N GLY A 74 -11.51 -7.43 -14.86
CA GLY A 74 -10.40 -8.30 -15.28
C GLY A 74 -9.35 -8.60 -14.19
N ALA A 75 -9.49 -8.08 -12.96
CA ALA A 75 -8.67 -8.54 -11.85
C ALA A 75 -9.09 -9.98 -11.48
N GLN A 76 -8.20 -10.95 -11.72
CA GLN A 76 -8.40 -12.27 -11.14
C GLN A 76 -8.35 -12.14 -9.62
N PRO A 77 -9.31 -12.74 -8.89
CA PRO A 77 -9.25 -12.76 -7.44
C PRO A 77 -7.94 -13.42 -7.02
N VAL A 78 -7.09 -12.68 -6.30
CA VAL A 78 -5.85 -13.25 -5.76
C VAL A 78 -6.27 -14.29 -4.74
N SER A 79 -6.15 -15.56 -5.12
CA SER A 79 -6.57 -16.66 -4.25
C SER A 79 -5.70 -16.69 -2.99
N ALA A 80 -6.28 -17.11 -1.87
CA ALA A 80 -5.53 -17.33 -0.62
C ALA A 80 -4.33 -18.29 -0.80
N GLN A 81 -4.35 -19.11 -1.87
CA GLN A 81 -3.28 -20.01 -2.24
C GLN A 81 -1.97 -19.27 -2.56
N HIS A 82 -2.03 -18.05 -3.13
CA HIS A 82 -0.83 -17.25 -3.40
C HIS A 82 -0.12 -16.77 -2.12
N LEU A 83 -0.84 -16.68 -0.99
CA LEU A 83 -0.17 -16.34 0.27
C LEU A 83 0.79 -17.46 0.70
N SER A 84 0.57 -18.71 0.29
CA SER A 84 1.43 -19.85 0.69
C SER A 84 2.88 -19.71 0.20
N GLU A 85 3.13 -18.87 -0.81
CA GLU A 85 4.47 -18.55 -1.33
C GLU A 85 5.25 -17.58 -0.42
N LEU A 86 4.55 -16.89 0.48
CA LEU A 86 5.17 -16.00 1.45
C LEU A 86 5.75 -16.77 2.63
N THR A 87 6.97 -16.41 3.01
CA THR A 87 7.53 -16.80 4.31
C THR A 87 6.72 -16.18 5.45
N ALA A 88 6.85 -16.74 6.65
CA ALA A 88 6.20 -16.19 7.84
C ALA A 88 6.50 -14.69 8.04
N ARG A 89 7.75 -14.27 7.81
CA ARG A 89 8.17 -12.87 8.00
C ARG A 89 7.62 -11.92 6.92
N GLU A 90 7.59 -12.37 5.66
CA GLU A 90 6.98 -11.60 4.57
C GLU A 90 5.48 -11.40 4.82
N ARG A 91 4.78 -12.45 5.28
CA ARG A 91 3.36 -12.39 5.61
C ARG A 91 3.08 -11.47 6.80
N GLU A 92 3.89 -11.57 7.86
CA GLU A 92 3.77 -10.73 9.06
C GLU A 92 3.98 -9.24 8.74
N THR A 93 5.06 -8.91 7.99
CA THR A 93 5.33 -7.52 7.56
C THR A 93 4.25 -6.99 6.61
N MET A 94 3.72 -7.83 5.72
CA MET A 94 2.59 -7.50 4.85
C MET A 94 1.31 -7.19 5.64
N ALA A 95 0.99 -7.98 6.67
CA ALA A 95 -0.19 -7.73 7.51
C ALA A 95 -0.10 -6.36 8.22
N MET A 96 1.04 -6.07 8.85
CA MET A 96 1.26 -4.77 9.50
C MET A 96 1.25 -3.59 8.51
N ALA A 97 1.76 -3.80 7.29
CA ALA A 97 1.67 -2.81 6.23
C ALA A 97 0.21 -2.54 5.83
N ALA A 98 -0.63 -3.57 5.81
CA ALA A 98 -2.06 -3.47 5.52
C ALA A 98 -2.88 -2.86 6.66
N GLU A 99 -2.36 -2.88 7.90
CA GLU A 99 -2.85 -2.09 9.03
C GLU A 99 -2.46 -0.60 8.93
N GLY A 100 -1.66 -0.21 7.94
CA GLY A 100 -1.23 1.17 7.72
C GLY A 100 0.07 1.57 8.45
N LYS A 101 0.79 0.62 9.05
CA LYS A 101 2.09 0.90 9.71
C LYS A 101 3.16 1.19 8.66
N SER A 102 4.06 2.11 8.96
CA SER A 102 5.27 2.43 8.18
C SER A 102 6.38 1.39 8.39
N ASN A 103 7.42 1.43 7.55
CA ASN A 103 8.57 0.52 7.71
C ASN A 103 9.30 0.71 9.05
N THR A 104 9.33 1.94 9.58
CA THR A 104 9.93 2.25 10.88
C THR A 104 9.11 1.66 12.01
N GLU A 105 7.79 1.86 12.01
CA GLU A 105 6.90 1.29 13.04
C GLU A 105 6.91 -0.24 13.03
N ILE A 106 6.96 -0.87 11.84
CA ILE A 106 7.10 -2.31 11.71
C ILE A 106 8.47 -2.77 12.23
N ALA A 107 9.53 -2.03 11.93
CA ALA A 107 10.89 -2.34 12.36
C ALA A 107 11.01 -2.28 13.89
N GLU A 108 10.42 -1.27 14.51
CA GLU A 108 10.31 -1.14 15.97
C GLU A 108 9.53 -2.31 16.57
N THR A 109 8.38 -2.67 15.99
CA THR A 109 7.54 -3.78 16.46
C THR A 109 8.26 -5.13 16.37
N LEU A 110 9.06 -5.34 15.32
CA LEU A 110 9.73 -6.62 15.04
C LEU A 110 11.18 -6.68 15.51
N THR A 111 11.70 -5.61 16.13
CA THR A 111 13.12 -5.46 16.50
C THR A 111 14.05 -5.72 15.30
N LEU A 112 13.72 -5.09 14.17
CA LEU A 112 14.48 -5.17 12.90
C LEU A 112 14.99 -3.79 12.49
N SER A 113 15.83 -3.74 11.46
CA SER A 113 16.12 -2.47 10.79
C SER A 113 15.00 -2.10 9.80
N PRO A 114 14.70 -0.80 9.57
CA PRO A 114 13.76 -0.38 8.53
C PRO A 114 14.12 -0.92 7.14
N LEU A 115 15.42 -1.06 6.85
CA LEU A 115 15.91 -1.64 5.61
C LEU A 115 15.56 -3.14 5.48
N THR A 116 15.61 -3.87 6.58
CA THR A 116 15.22 -5.29 6.62
C THR A 116 13.72 -5.44 6.35
N VAL A 117 12.88 -4.61 6.97
CA VAL A 117 11.43 -4.58 6.71
C VAL A 117 11.14 -4.27 5.26
N ARG A 118 11.78 -3.22 4.70
CA ARG A 118 11.64 -2.87 3.28
C ARG A 118 11.97 -4.07 2.37
N THR A 119 13.00 -4.84 2.72
CA THR A 119 13.40 -6.03 1.96
C THR A 119 12.32 -7.12 2.01
N HIS A 120 11.71 -7.37 3.17
CA HIS A 120 10.60 -8.33 3.27
C HIS A 120 9.38 -7.89 2.47
N ILE A 121 9.00 -6.62 2.55
CA ILE A 121 7.87 -6.07 1.77
C ILE A 121 8.14 -6.16 0.28
N TYR A 122 9.34 -5.83 -0.18
CA TYR A 122 9.71 -5.95 -1.60
C TYR A 122 9.65 -7.40 -2.10
N ARG A 123 10.13 -8.36 -1.30
CA ARG A 123 10.03 -9.79 -1.64
C ARG A 123 8.59 -10.28 -1.67
N ALA A 124 7.75 -9.84 -0.73
CA ALA A 124 6.33 -10.16 -0.74
C ALA A 124 5.65 -9.61 -2.00
N MET A 125 5.92 -8.35 -2.37
CA MET A 125 5.43 -7.75 -3.60
C MET A 125 5.85 -8.53 -4.83
N ALA A 126 7.13 -8.89 -4.94
CA ALA A 126 7.66 -9.64 -6.08
C ALA A 126 6.99 -11.01 -6.22
N LYS A 127 6.80 -11.74 -5.11
CA LYS A 127 6.13 -13.05 -5.10
C LYS A 127 4.66 -12.95 -5.49
N LEU A 128 3.95 -11.95 -4.95
CA LEU A 128 2.52 -11.77 -5.21
C LEU A 128 2.22 -11.00 -6.50
N GLY A 129 3.23 -10.61 -7.28
CA GLY A 129 3.06 -9.76 -8.46
C GLY A 129 2.49 -8.38 -8.15
N ALA A 130 2.63 -7.89 -6.91
CA ALA A 130 2.19 -6.56 -6.52
C ALA A 130 3.19 -5.52 -7.03
N ARG A 131 2.69 -4.54 -7.78
CA ARG A 131 3.53 -3.49 -8.36
C ARG A 131 3.99 -2.48 -7.30
N ASP A 132 3.17 -2.20 -6.30
CA ASP A 132 3.45 -1.27 -5.20
C ASP A 132 2.79 -1.71 -3.88
N ARG A 133 3.15 -1.01 -2.80
CA ARG A 133 2.64 -1.28 -1.46
C ARG A 133 1.11 -1.16 -1.40
N ALA A 134 0.50 -0.23 -2.14
CA ALA A 134 -0.96 -0.10 -2.17
C ALA A 134 -1.62 -1.37 -2.70
N GLN A 135 -1.10 -1.92 -3.81
CA GLN A 135 -1.57 -3.20 -4.33
C GLN A 135 -1.30 -4.35 -3.35
N LEU A 136 -0.16 -4.35 -2.66
CA LEU A 136 0.13 -5.35 -1.61
C LEU A 136 -0.92 -5.31 -0.49
N VAL A 137 -1.30 -4.11 -0.04
CA VAL A 137 -2.36 -3.91 0.96
C VAL A 137 -3.69 -4.45 0.44
N VAL A 138 -4.09 -4.12 -0.79
CA VAL A 138 -5.32 -4.65 -1.41
C VAL A 138 -5.34 -6.18 -1.40
N ILE A 139 -4.22 -6.81 -1.77
CA ILE A 139 -4.10 -8.27 -1.76
C ILE A 139 -4.30 -8.84 -0.35
N ALA A 140 -3.76 -8.19 0.69
CA ALA A 140 -3.93 -8.63 2.07
C ALA A 140 -5.42 -8.68 2.48
N TYR A 141 -6.22 -7.70 2.06
CA TYR A 141 -7.66 -7.71 2.34
C TYR A 141 -8.43 -8.71 1.47
N GLN A 142 -8.14 -8.78 0.17
CA GLN A 142 -8.81 -9.71 -0.75
C GLN A 142 -8.59 -11.18 -0.38
N THR A 143 -7.42 -11.49 0.16
CA THR A 143 -7.07 -12.85 0.60
C THR A 143 -7.54 -13.16 2.04
N GLY A 144 -8.10 -12.18 2.75
CA GLY A 144 -8.51 -12.31 4.14
C GLY A 144 -7.35 -12.38 5.14
N LEU A 145 -6.11 -12.05 4.71
CA LEU A 145 -4.95 -11.97 5.60
C LEU A 145 -5.15 -10.86 6.66
N VAL A 146 -5.75 -9.76 6.26
CA VAL A 146 -6.26 -8.71 7.15
C VAL A 146 -7.74 -8.56 6.91
N GLN A 147 -8.52 -8.53 7.99
CA GLN A 147 -9.95 -8.27 7.91
C GLN A 147 -10.22 -6.81 8.26
N VAL A 148 -11.19 -6.22 7.55
CA VAL A 148 -11.72 -4.91 7.95
C VAL A 148 -12.47 -5.12 9.25
N THR A 149 -11.94 -4.65 10.37
CA THR A 149 -12.75 -4.48 11.57
C THR A 149 -13.76 -3.37 11.25
N PRO A 150 -15.08 -3.65 11.20
CA PRO A 150 -16.05 -2.60 10.99
C PRO A 150 -15.90 -1.60 12.15
N LEU A 151 -15.71 -0.33 11.83
CA LEU A 151 -15.94 0.72 12.82
C LEU A 151 -17.42 0.66 13.14
N THR A 152 -17.77 0.21 14.34
CA THR A 152 -19.12 0.42 14.87
C THR A 152 -19.42 1.92 14.80
N PRO A 153 -20.59 2.30 14.25
CA PRO A 153 -20.99 3.70 14.11
C PRO A 153 -21.08 4.42 15.46
#